data_AF-A0A7Y2CWQ0-F1
#
_entry.id   AF-A0A7Y2CWQ0-F1
#
_cell.length_a   1.000
_cell.length_b   1.000
_cell.length_c   1.000
_cell.angle_alpha   90.00
_cell.angle_beta   90.00
_cell.angle_gamma   90.00
#
_symmetry.space_group_name_H-M   'P 1'
#
loop_
_entity.id
_entity.type
_entity.pdbx_description
1 polymer ?
#
loop_
_entity_poly.entity_id
_entity_poly.type
_entity_poly.pdbx_seq_one_letter_code
_entity_poly.pdbx_strand_id
1 'polypeptide(L)'
;ATAELRATRIALAEARDNVARGYAVFRQRVPYTVYDTCYRRHRQHRGLIPYPCPRTYYRTISTPVAINVAEERKKIRALQRQLPALERRAQAGVAQCNVAYPA
;
A
#
# COMPACT_ATOMS: atom_id res chain seq x y z
N ALA A 1 -2.44 14.50 15.61
CA ALA A 1 -3.91 14.47 15.59
C ALA A 1 -4.50 14.25 14.18
N THR A 2 -4.09 15.01 13.15
CA THR A 2 -4.61 14.88 11.77
C THR A 2 -4.23 13.56 11.08
N ALA A 3 -3.04 13.02 11.35
CA ALA A 3 -2.58 11.74 10.80
C ALA A 3 -3.46 10.56 11.25
N GLU A 4 -3.85 10.52 12.53
CA GLU A 4 -4.71 9.49 13.09
C GLU A 4 -6.10 9.52 12.44
N LEU A 5 -6.72 10.70 12.32
CA LEU A 5 -7.99 10.87 11.60
C LEU A 5 -7.90 10.37 10.15
N ARG A 6 -6.80 10.66 9.45
CA ARG A 6 -6.58 10.21 8.08
C ARG A 6 -6.47 8.67 8.02
N ALA A 7 -5.69 8.08 8.91
CA ALA A 7 -5.53 6.62 8.99
C ALA A 7 -6.87 5.92 9.28
N THR A 8 -7.67 6.43 10.21
CA THR A 8 -9.01 5.89 10.53
C THR A 8 -9.95 5.96 9.33
N ARG A 9 -9.94 7.07 8.57
CA ARG A 9 -10.77 7.21 7.37
C ARG A 9 -10.35 6.25 6.26
N ILE A 10 -9.04 6.07 6.05
CA ILE A 10 -8.51 5.09 5.08
C ILE A 10 -8.95 3.67 5.48
N ALA A 11 -8.77 3.31 6.75
CA ALA A 11 -9.17 1.99 7.25
C ALA A 11 -10.68 1.75 7.13
N LEU A 12 -11.51 2.77 7.34
CA LEU A 12 -12.96 2.67 7.18
C LEU A 12 -13.36 2.48 5.71
N ALA A 13 -12.73 3.20 4.79
CA ALA A 13 -12.98 3.04 3.35
C ALA A 13 -12.58 1.64 2.88
N GLU A 14 -11.39 1.17 3.28
CA GLU A 14 -10.91 -0.18 2.96
C GLU A 14 -11.84 -1.26 3.52
N ALA A 15 -12.30 -1.12 4.76
CA ALA A 15 -13.22 -2.07 5.38
C ALA A 15 -14.57 -2.13 4.64
N ARG A 16 -15.11 -0.98 4.22
CA ARG A 16 -16.36 -0.91 3.43
C ARG A 16 -16.21 -1.59 2.08
N ASP A 17 -15.11 -1.32 1.40
CA ASP A 17 -14.75 -1.91 0.12
C ASP A 17 -14.60 -3.44 0.22
N ASN A 18 -13.96 -3.93 1.28
CA ASN A 18 -13.80 -5.36 1.55
C ASN A 18 -15.16 -6.04 1.82
N VAL A 19 -16.05 -5.40 2.58
CA VAL A 19 -17.41 -5.90 2.81
C VAL A 19 -18.23 -5.90 1.52
N ALA A 20 -18.11 -4.87 0.68
CA ALA A 20 -18.84 -4.78 -0.58
C ALA A 20 -18.45 -5.88 -1.56
N ARG A 21 -17.15 -6.23 -1.61
CA ARG A 21 -16.64 -7.33 -2.45
C ARG A 21 -16.79 -8.72 -1.82
N GLY A 22 -16.89 -8.82 -0.50
CA GLY A 22 -16.89 -10.08 0.24
C GLY A 22 -15.50 -10.69 0.46
N TYR A 23 -14.43 -10.01 0.06
CA TYR A 23 -13.04 -10.43 0.24
C TYR A 23 -12.10 -9.23 0.40
N ALA A 24 -10.95 -9.44 1.04
CA ALA A 24 -9.88 -8.47 1.10
C ALA A 24 -8.93 -8.62 -0.09
N VAL A 25 -8.28 -7.54 -0.48
CA VAL A 25 -7.25 -7.57 -1.52
C VAL A 25 -5.88 -7.50 -0.87
N PHE A 26 -5.16 -8.62 -0.85
CA PHE A 26 -3.79 -8.66 -0.38
C PHE A 26 -2.85 -8.29 -1.53
N ARG A 27 -1.93 -7.34 -1.28
CA ARG A 27 -0.94 -6.90 -2.26
C ARG A 27 0.45 -7.31 -1.81
N GLN A 28 1.15 -8.04 -2.67
CA GLN A 28 2.53 -8.44 -2.42
C GLN A 28 3.43 -8.05 -3.59
N ARG A 29 4.64 -7.61 -3.25
CA ARG A 29 5.69 -7.29 -4.21
C ARG A 29 6.57 -8.52 -4.36
N VAL A 30 6.43 -9.22 -5.48
CA VAL A 30 7.19 -10.46 -5.75
C VAL A 30 8.35 -10.18 -6.71
N PRO A 31 9.53 -10.78 -6.48
CA PRO A 31 10.62 -10.71 -7.43
C PRO A 31 10.29 -11.55 -8.67
N TYR A 32 10.76 -11.11 -9.83
CA TYR A 32 10.76 -11.90 -11.06
C TYR A 32 12.04 -11.65 -11.84
N THR A 33 12.54 -12.68 -12.52
CA THR A 33 13.76 -12.61 -13.31
C THR A 33 13.42 -12.25 -14.74
N VAL A 34 14.04 -11.19 -15.24
CA VAL A 34 14.05 -10.85 -16.67
C VAL A 34 15.40 -11.27 -17.23
N TYR A 35 15.37 -12.04 -18.31
CA TYR A 35 16.58 -12.44 -19.01
C TYR A 35 16.86 -11.43 -20.12
N ASP A 36 17.95 -10.69 -19.97
CA ASP A 36 18.50 -9.86 -21.02
C ASP A 36 19.68 -10.58 -21.70
N THR A 37 20.08 -10.13 -22.88
CA THR A 37 21.26 -10.66 -23.58
C THR A 37 22.44 -9.73 -23.34
N CYS A 38 23.44 -10.21 -22.60
CA CYS A 38 24.71 -9.52 -22.44
C CYS A 38 25.75 -10.12 -23.40
N TYR A 39 26.79 -9.34 -23.72
CA TYR A 39 27.82 -9.75 -24.67
C TYR A 39 29.20 -9.65 -24.01
N ARG A 40 30.02 -10.70 -24.14
CA ARG A 40 31.43 -10.68 -23.71
C ARG A 40 32.35 -10.85 -24.91
N ARG A 41 33.54 -10.25 -24.88
CA ARG A 41 34.54 -10.44 -25.94
C ARG A 41 35.11 -11.86 -25.94
N HIS A 42 35.30 -12.44 -27.12
CA HIS A 42 36.05 -13.67 -27.29
C HIS A 42 37.52 -13.43 -26.96
N ARG A 43 38.17 -14.34 -26.21
CA ARG A 43 39.55 -14.16 -25.72
C ARG A 43 40.60 -14.16 -26.84
N GLN A 44 40.34 -14.85 -27.95
CA GLN A 44 41.28 -15.07 -29.06
C GLN A 44 40.82 -14.49 -30.40
N HIS A 45 39.57 -14.02 -30.49
CA HIS A 45 38.97 -13.53 -31.74
C HIS A 45 38.27 -12.20 -31.48
N ARG A 46 38.08 -11.37 -32.52
CA ARG A 46 37.36 -10.08 -32.38
C ARG A 46 35.83 -10.22 -32.21
N GLY A 47 35.32 -11.44 -32.07
CA GLY A 47 33.88 -11.71 -31.94
C GLY A 47 33.31 -11.42 -30.54
N LEU A 48 32.01 -11.17 -30.48
CA LEU A 48 31.22 -11.09 -29.25
C LEU A 48 30.49 -12.41 -29.01
N ILE A 49 30.49 -12.89 -27.76
CA ILE A 49 29.77 -14.09 -27.33
C ILE A 49 28.55 -13.64 -26.51
N PRO A 50 27.31 -13.92 -26.96
CA PRO A 50 26.11 -13.64 -26.17
C PRO A 50 26.02 -14.59 -24.97
N TYR A 51 25.51 -14.10 -23.84
CA TYR A 51 25.20 -14.90 -22.66
C TYR A 51 23.97 -14.34 -21.92
N PRO A 52 23.19 -15.18 -21.23
CA PRO A 52 22.03 -14.73 -20.48
C PRO A 52 22.45 -13.86 -19.29
N CYS A 53 21.77 -12.72 -19.16
CA CYS A 53 22.03 -11.69 -18.17
C CYS A 53 20.78 -11.53 -17.30
N PRO A 54 20.58 -12.38 -16.29
CA PRO A 54 19.40 -12.33 -15.45
C PRO A 54 19.42 -11.05 -14.60
N ARG A 55 18.33 -10.29 -14.65
CA ARG A 55 18.08 -9.11 -13.80
C ARG A 55 16.84 -9.35 -12.96
N THR A 56 16.94 -9.08 -11.66
CA THR A 56 15.80 -9.18 -10.75
C THR A 56 15.00 -7.89 -10.78
N TYR A 57 13.74 -8.00 -11.17
CA TYR A 57 12.74 -6.94 -11.10
C TYR A 57 11.67 -7.32 -10.09
N TYR A 58 10.79 -6.36 -9.78
CA TYR A 58 9.69 -6.57 -8.85
C TYR A 58 8.37 -6.19 -9.49
N ARG A 59 7.34 -6.99 -9.25
CA ARG A 59 5.97 -6.71 -9.67
C ARG A 59 5.02 -6.82 -8.48
N THR A 60 3.97 -6.02 -8.50
CA THR A 60 2.91 -6.08 -7.48
C THR A 60 1.82 -7.02 -7.96
N ILE A 61 1.54 -8.05 -7.18
CA ILE A 61 0.41 -8.97 -7.41
C ILE A 61 -0.66 -8.67 -6.37
N SER A 62 -1.91 -8.59 -6.82
CA SER A 62 -3.09 -8.45 -5.97
C SER A 62 -3.85 -9.77 -5.95
N THR A 63 -4.05 -10.36 -4.77
CA THR A 63 -4.76 -11.64 -4.58
C THR A 63 -5.97 -11.44 -3.69
N PRO A 64 -7.15 -11.95 -4.08
CA PRO A 64 -8.32 -11.97 -3.20
C PRO A 64 -8.07 -12.93 -2.03
N VAL A 65 -8.39 -12.49 -0.82
CA VAL A 65 -8.26 -13.27 0.41
C VAL A 65 -9.60 -13.29 1.12
N ALA A 66 -10.03 -14.48 1.52
CA ALA A 66 -11.26 -14.67 2.27
C ALA A 66 -11.19 -13.89 3.60
N ILE A 67 -12.30 -13.25 3.95
CA ILE A 67 -12.44 -12.51 5.21
C ILE A 67 -13.71 -12.93 5.94
N ASN A 68 -13.72 -12.72 7.26
CA ASN A 68 -14.96 -12.75 8.00
C ASN A 68 -15.69 -11.41 7.84
N VAL A 69 -16.70 -11.38 6.98
CA VAL A 69 -17.52 -10.18 6.70
C VAL A 69 -18.22 -9.66 7.96
N ALA A 70 -18.60 -10.53 8.90
CA ALA A 70 -19.23 -10.12 10.15
C ALA A 70 -18.25 -9.34 11.04
N GLU A 71 -16.99 -9.77 11.13
CA GLU A 71 -15.94 -9.05 11.84
C GLU A 71 -15.59 -7.73 11.16
N GLU A 72 -15.53 -7.69 9.82
CA GLU A 72 -15.26 -6.44 9.10
C GLU A 72 -16.39 -5.42 9.33
N ARG A 73 -17.65 -5.86 9.39
CA ARG A 73 -18.79 -5.00 9.77
C ARG A 73 -18.70 -4.50 11.22
N LYS A 74 -18.23 -5.33 12.16
CA LYS A 74 -17.97 -4.88 13.55
C LYS A 74 -16.89 -3.80 13.58
N LYS A 75 -15.81 -3.99 12.82
CA LYS A 75 -14.71 -3.02 12.67
C LYS A 75 -15.20 -1.69 12.08
N ILE A 76 -16.03 -1.72 11.03
CA ILE A 76 -16.67 -0.51 10.48
C ILE A 76 -17.41 0.27 11.58
N ARG A 77 -18.24 -0.41 12.39
CA ARG A 77 -18.98 0.24 13.49
C ARG A 77 -18.06 0.80 14.58
N ALA A 78 -16.94 0.13 14.88
CA ALA A 78 -15.96 0.62 15.83
C ALA A 78 -15.28 1.90 15.32
N LEU A 79 -14.81 1.90 14.07
CA LEU A 79 -14.17 3.05 13.43
C LEU A 79 -15.12 4.25 13.31
N GLN A 80 -16.39 4.00 12.95
CA GLN A 80 -17.42 5.05 12.89
C GLN A 80 -17.67 5.71 14.25
N ARG A 81 -17.62 4.96 15.36
CA ARG A 81 -17.76 5.52 16.71
C ARG A 81 -16.58 6.40 17.12
N GLN A 82 -15.39 6.11 16.60
CA GLN A 82 -14.16 6.86 16.93
C GLN A 82 -14.04 8.17 16.14
N LEU A 83 -14.57 8.21 14.91
CA LEU A 83 -14.44 9.35 13.99
C LEU A 83 -14.79 10.72 14.62
N PRO A 84 -15.94 10.91 15.28
CA PRO A 84 -16.31 12.23 15.81
C PRO A 84 -15.36 12.76 16.89
N ALA A 85 -14.76 11.87 17.68
CA ALA A 85 -13.77 12.25 18.68
C ALA A 85 -12.44 12.65 18.01
N LEU A 86 -12.01 11.89 17.00
CA LEU A 86 -10.79 12.18 16.24
C LEU A 86 -10.91 13.46 15.41
N GLU A 87 -12.08 13.74 14.85
CA GLU A 87 -12.36 14.96 14.11
C GLU A 87 -12.22 16.19 15.00
N ARG A 88 -12.83 16.18 16.18
CA ARG A 88 -12.70 17.27 17.16
C ARG A 88 -11.25 17.48 17.60
N ARG A 89 -10.52 16.39 17.87
CA ARG A 89 -9.08 16.47 18.23
C ARG A 89 -8.23 17.02 17.09
N ALA A 90 -8.51 16.63 15.84
CA ALA A 90 -7.80 17.12 14.68
C ALA A 90 -8.07 18.62 14.44
N GLN A 91 -9.33 19.05 14.56
CA GLN A 91 -9.72 20.46 14.45
C GLN A 91 -9.04 21.31 15.52
N ALA A 92 -9.05 20.86 16.79
CA ALA A 92 -8.37 21.56 17.87
C ALA A 92 -6.85 21.68 17.63
N GLY A 93 -6.20 20.61 17.16
CA GLY A 93 -4.77 20.64 16.83
C GLY A 93 -4.43 21.57 15.66
N VAL A 94 -5.28 21.65 14.64
CA VAL A 94 -5.12 22.61 13.52
C VAL A 94 -5.31 24.04 14.03
N ALA A 95 -6.34 24.31 14.84
CA ALA A 95 -6.56 25.63 15.41
C ALA A 95 -5.36 26.09 16.26
N GLN A 96 -4.81 25.21 17.08
CA GLN A 96 -3.59 25.48 17.86
C GLN A 96 -2.39 25.80 16.97
N CYS A 97 -2.21 25.05 15.88
CA CYS A 97 -1.14 25.30 14.91
C CYS A 97 -1.26 26.69 14.27
N ASN A 98 -2.46 27.10 13.88
CA ASN A 98 -2.71 28.41 13.26
C ASN A 98 -2.48 29.58 14.24
N VAL A 99 -2.75 29.39 15.53
CA VAL A 99 -2.47 30.39 16.58
C VAL A 99 -0.98 30.50 16.84
N ALA A 100 -0.26 29.37 16.86
CA ALA A 100 1.19 29.35 17.12
C ALA A 100 2.02 29.89 15.94
N TYR A 101 1.49 29.78 14.71
CA TYR A 101 2.16 30.22 13.49
C TYR A 101 1.21 31.06 12.63
N PRO A 102 0.94 32.32 13.03
CA PRO A 102 0.20 33.27 12.19
C PRO A 102 1.02 33.64 10.95
N ALA A 103 0.33 33.86 9.83
CA ALA A 103 0.93 34.19 8.54
C ALA A 103 1.60 35.57 8.51
#